data_AF-R9MNF1-F1
#
_entry.id   AF-R9MNF1-F1
#
_cell.length_a   1.000
_cell.length_b   1.000
_cell.length_c   1.000
_cell.angle_alpha   90.00
_cell.angle_beta   90.00
_cell.angle_gamma   90.00
#
_symmetry.space_group_name_H-M   'P 1'
#
loop_
_entity.id
_entity.type
_entity.pdbx_description
1 polymer ?
#
loop_
_entity_poly.entity_id
_entity_poly.type
_entity_poly.pdbx_seq_one_letter_code
_entity_poly.pdbx_strand_id
1 'polypeptide(L)'
;MKKLTDEEFKALAAKATAGDKKALETLVTNLQDTVFNLSLRMLGTFADAEDAAQDILLKVITHLSSFRGESAFTTWVFRIAVNHLKNYQKHMFAHHPLSFEFYGEDIEHARIEDVPDLSQEIDKELLAEELKMSCTNVMLQCLDAESRCIFILGTMFKIDSRIAGEILNMTPENYRQRLSRTKKKMADFLRQYCGEYGDGRCRCKDRVNYAVSCRRINPLEPDYAKAAEIPLETMLCVKNAMEEMDGLSQDFSFLKPYESPERTKHFLREILDSAQFSVIKDS
;
A
#
# COMPACT_ATOMS: atom_id res chain seq x y z
N MET A 1 -9.37 -4.91 -17.57
CA MET A 1 -10.61 -5.23 -16.82
C MET A 1 -11.30 -3.94 -16.42
N LYS A 2 -12.65 -3.88 -16.51
CA LYS A 2 -13.43 -2.70 -16.13
C LYS A 2 -13.33 -2.53 -14.61
N LYS A 3 -12.80 -1.40 -14.14
CA LYS A 3 -12.69 -1.08 -12.71
C LYS A 3 -14.10 -0.86 -12.15
N LEU A 4 -14.47 -1.62 -11.13
CA LEU A 4 -15.76 -1.45 -10.46
C LEU A 4 -15.78 -0.14 -9.68
N THR A 5 -16.89 0.58 -9.79
CA THR A 5 -17.22 1.74 -8.95
C THR A 5 -17.58 1.29 -7.55
N ASP A 6 -17.52 2.21 -6.58
CA ASP A 6 -17.92 1.92 -5.19
C ASP A 6 -19.37 1.43 -5.09
N GLU A 7 -20.26 2.00 -5.91
CA GLU A 7 -21.67 1.58 -5.98
C GLU A 7 -21.84 0.18 -6.60
N GLU A 8 -21.05 -0.16 -7.62
CA GLU A 8 -21.03 -1.54 -8.15
C GLU A 8 -20.52 -2.53 -7.09
N PHE A 9 -19.50 -2.17 -6.29
CA PHE A 9 -19.02 -2.99 -5.18
C PHE A 9 -20.08 -3.18 -4.10
N LYS A 10 -20.75 -2.11 -3.66
CA LYS A 10 -21.85 -2.18 -2.67
C LYS A 10 -22.99 -3.07 -3.16
N ALA A 11 -23.39 -2.94 -4.42
CA ALA A 11 -24.45 -3.75 -5.01
C ALA A 11 -24.06 -5.24 -5.06
N LEU A 12 -22.81 -5.55 -5.43
CA LEU A 12 -22.29 -6.91 -5.41
C LEU A 12 -22.22 -7.47 -3.99
N ALA A 13 -21.77 -6.67 -3.01
CA ALA A 13 -21.72 -7.07 -1.61
C ALA A 13 -23.11 -7.40 -1.04
N ALA A 14 -24.13 -6.61 -1.38
CA ALA A 14 -25.50 -6.85 -0.97
C ALA A 14 -26.05 -8.16 -1.56
N LYS A 15 -25.84 -8.41 -2.86
CA LYS A 15 -26.24 -9.65 -3.53
C LYS A 15 -25.51 -10.87 -2.96
N ALA A 16 -24.21 -10.75 -2.75
CA ALA A 16 -23.38 -11.80 -2.19
C ALA A 16 -23.84 -12.18 -0.77
N THR A 17 -24.17 -11.19 0.05
CA THR A 17 -24.72 -11.42 1.41
C THR A 17 -26.11 -12.08 1.37
N ALA A 18 -26.88 -11.87 0.29
CA ALA A 18 -28.14 -12.56 0.03
C ALA A 18 -27.98 -13.98 -0.57
N GLY A 19 -26.75 -14.48 -0.72
CA GLY A 19 -26.45 -15.83 -1.22
C GLY A 19 -26.13 -15.92 -2.72
N ASP A 20 -25.98 -14.80 -3.42
CA ASP A 20 -25.57 -14.80 -4.83
C ASP A 20 -24.07 -15.14 -4.97
N LYS A 21 -23.79 -16.41 -5.29
CA LYS A 21 -22.43 -16.92 -5.50
C LYS A 21 -21.69 -16.18 -6.61
N LYS A 22 -22.37 -15.77 -7.69
CA LYS A 22 -21.74 -15.09 -8.83
C LYS A 22 -21.35 -13.66 -8.45
N ALA A 23 -22.17 -12.99 -7.64
CA ALA A 23 -21.83 -11.69 -7.08
C ALA A 23 -20.61 -11.77 -6.17
N LEU A 24 -20.53 -12.80 -5.31
CA LEU A 24 -19.38 -13.04 -4.44
C LEU A 24 -18.10 -13.31 -5.23
N GLU A 25 -18.16 -14.19 -6.23
CA GLU A 25 -17.03 -14.50 -7.11
C GLU A 25 -16.54 -13.25 -7.83
N THR A 26 -17.46 -12.47 -8.42
CA THR A 26 -17.12 -11.20 -9.08
C THR A 26 -16.43 -10.24 -8.12
N LEU A 27 -16.93 -10.12 -6.89
CA LEU A 27 -16.36 -9.26 -5.87
C LEU A 27 -14.94 -9.69 -5.51
N VAL A 28 -14.73 -10.97 -5.20
CA VAL A 28 -13.43 -11.51 -4.78
C VAL A 28 -12.38 -11.41 -5.89
N THR A 29 -12.73 -11.78 -7.12
CA THR A 29 -11.81 -11.72 -8.26
C THR A 29 -11.39 -10.28 -8.59
N ASN A 30 -12.27 -9.29 -8.39
CA ASN A 30 -11.91 -7.88 -8.57
C ASN A 30 -11.04 -7.31 -7.43
N LEU A 31 -11.00 -7.97 -6.26
CA LEU A 31 -10.14 -7.58 -5.14
C LEU A 31 -8.77 -8.28 -5.15
N GLN A 32 -8.70 -9.48 -5.75
CA GLN A 32 -7.54 -10.38 -5.67
C GLN A 32 -6.22 -9.67 -5.97
N ASP A 33 -6.12 -9.01 -7.11
CA ASP A 33 -4.88 -8.34 -7.53
C ASP A 33 -4.51 -7.21 -6.57
N THR A 34 -5.49 -6.44 -6.10
CA THR A 34 -5.27 -5.31 -5.19
C THR A 34 -4.73 -5.81 -3.85
N VAL A 35 -5.34 -6.86 -3.31
CA VAL A 35 -4.94 -7.49 -2.04
C VAL A 35 -3.56 -8.12 -2.18
N PHE A 36 -3.32 -8.90 -3.23
CA PHE A 36 -2.02 -9.50 -3.50
C PHE A 36 -0.91 -8.45 -3.63
N ASN A 37 -1.15 -7.38 -4.39
CA ASN A 37 -0.18 -6.30 -4.57
C ASN A 37 0.16 -5.60 -3.25
N LEU A 38 -0.82 -5.41 -2.36
CA LEU A 38 -0.57 -4.87 -1.03
C LEU A 38 0.25 -5.84 -0.18
N SER A 39 -0.13 -7.12 -0.17
CA SER A 39 0.57 -8.18 0.57
C SER A 39 2.03 -8.30 0.12
N LEU A 40 2.30 -8.32 -1.19
CA LEU A 40 3.65 -8.40 -1.75
C LEU A 40 4.55 -7.26 -1.28
N ARG A 41 4.01 -6.03 -1.27
CA ARG A 41 4.76 -4.85 -0.80
C ARG A 41 4.96 -4.85 0.70
N MET A 42 4.00 -5.41 1.45
CA MET A 42 4.10 -5.52 2.90
C MET A 42 5.06 -6.62 3.35
N LEU A 43 5.11 -7.77 2.65
CA LEU A 43 5.77 -8.99 3.11
C LEU A 43 7.05 -9.33 2.33
N GLY A 44 7.21 -8.82 1.12
CA GLY A 44 8.45 -8.85 0.33
C GLY A 44 8.66 -10.10 -0.53
N THR A 45 7.90 -11.19 -0.36
CA THR A 45 7.99 -12.40 -1.18
C THR A 45 6.65 -12.75 -1.81
N PHE A 46 6.66 -13.44 -2.96
CA PHE A 46 5.43 -13.91 -3.62
C PHE A 46 4.70 -14.94 -2.77
N ALA A 47 5.41 -15.93 -2.23
CA ALA A 47 4.82 -16.99 -1.42
C ALA A 47 4.08 -16.45 -0.19
N ASP A 48 4.69 -15.54 0.57
CA ASP A 48 4.05 -14.91 1.74
C ASP A 48 2.87 -14.03 1.30
N ALA A 49 2.98 -13.37 0.14
CA ALA A 49 1.93 -12.52 -0.40
C ALA A 49 0.70 -13.31 -0.83
N GLU A 50 0.89 -14.48 -1.46
CA GLU A 50 -0.20 -15.40 -1.84
C GLU A 50 -0.93 -15.94 -0.61
N ASP A 51 -0.20 -16.43 0.40
CA ASP A 51 -0.78 -16.93 1.66
C ASP A 51 -1.59 -15.83 2.36
N ALA A 52 -0.98 -14.65 2.55
CA ALA A 52 -1.67 -13.53 3.18
C ALA A 52 -2.86 -13.02 2.36
N ALA A 53 -2.77 -12.99 1.03
CA ALA A 53 -3.87 -12.57 0.18
C ALA A 53 -5.07 -13.52 0.30
N GLN A 54 -4.82 -14.84 0.32
CA GLN A 54 -5.87 -15.83 0.54
C GLN A 54 -6.53 -15.63 1.92
N ASP A 55 -5.73 -15.49 2.98
CA ASP A 55 -6.23 -15.23 4.34
C ASP A 55 -7.07 -13.95 4.42
N ILE A 56 -6.67 -12.88 3.73
CA ILE A 56 -7.40 -11.61 3.67
C ILE A 56 -8.70 -11.76 2.90
N LEU A 57 -8.68 -12.38 1.72
CA LEU A 57 -9.88 -12.59 0.92
C LEU A 57 -10.90 -13.47 1.67
N LEU A 58 -10.44 -14.51 2.38
CA LEU A 58 -11.29 -15.31 3.26
C LEU A 58 -11.91 -14.47 4.40
N LYS A 59 -11.16 -13.55 4.99
CA LYS A 59 -11.71 -12.60 5.98
C LYS A 59 -12.72 -11.65 5.37
N VAL A 60 -12.46 -11.13 4.18
CA VAL A 60 -13.40 -10.30 3.43
C VAL A 60 -14.71 -11.05 3.20
N ILE A 61 -14.64 -12.31 2.75
CA ILE A 61 -15.82 -13.16 2.53
C ILE A 61 -16.58 -13.41 3.85
N THR A 62 -15.88 -13.85 4.89
CA THR A 62 -16.51 -14.24 6.17
C THR A 62 -17.07 -13.05 6.94
N HIS A 63 -16.49 -11.85 6.76
CA HIS A 63 -16.98 -10.62 7.37
C HIS A 63 -17.84 -9.76 6.44
N LEU A 64 -18.17 -10.22 5.22
CA LEU A 64 -18.88 -9.40 4.24
C LEU A 64 -20.20 -8.83 4.76
N SER A 65 -20.93 -9.60 5.56
CA SER A 65 -22.19 -9.19 6.20
C SER A 65 -22.03 -8.06 7.23
N SER A 66 -20.81 -7.81 7.70
CA SER A 66 -20.51 -6.71 8.63
C SER A 66 -20.29 -5.37 7.93
N PHE A 67 -20.17 -5.36 6.60
CA PHE A 67 -20.01 -4.13 5.84
C PHE A 67 -21.32 -3.34 5.79
N ARG A 68 -21.32 -2.16 6.43
CA ARG A 68 -22.52 -1.30 6.58
C ARG A 68 -22.70 -0.25 5.49
N GLY A 69 -21.74 -0.10 4.57
CA GLY A 69 -21.77 0.94 3.54
C GLY A 69 -21.43 2.36 4.04
N GLU A 70 -20.97 2.50 5.29
CA GLU A 70 -20.57 3.78 5.90
C GLU A 70 -19.25 4.34 5.34
N SER A 71 -18.43 3.47 4.74
CA SER A 71 -17.23 3.83 3.99
C SER A 71 -17.30 3.24 2.58
N ALA A 72 -16.40 3.67 1.70
CA ALA A 72 -16.18 2.96 0.45
C ALA A 72 -15.83 1.48 0.74
N PHE A 73 -16.27 0.57 -0.13
CA PHE A 73 -16.05 -0.87 0.04
C PHE A 73 -14.55 -1.20 0.04
N THR A 74 -13.79 -0.58 -0.85
CA THR A 74 -12.33 -0.73 -0.91
C THR A 74 -11.64 -0.27 0.37
N THR A 75 -12.14 0.78 1.03
CA THR A 75 -11.61 1.26 2.32
C THR A 75 -11.81 0.22 3.42
N TRP A 76 -12.99 -0.41 3.45
CA TRP A 76 -13.27 -1.49 4.38
C TRP A 76 -12.38 -2.72 4.14
N VAL A 77 -12.15 -3.11 2.88
CA VAL A 77 -11.20 -4.18 2.53
C VAL A 77 -9.78 -3.82 2.95
N PHE A 78 -9.33 -2.59 2.70
CA PHE A 78 -7.99 -2.15 3.11
C PHE A 78 -7.81 -2.19 4.63
N ARG A 79 -8.83 -1.87 5.43
CA ARG A 79 -8.79 -2.02 6.89
C ARG A 79 -8.52 -3.46 7.30
N ILE A 80 -9.23 -4.42 6.70
CA ILE A 80 -9.02 -5.85 6.96
C ILE A 80 -7.61 -6.27 6.55
N ALA A 81 -7.19 -5.90 5.34
CA ALA A 81 -5.89 -6.24 4.78
C ALA A 81 -4.73 -5.68 5.63
N VAL A 82 -4.76 -4.39 5.95
CA VAL A 82 -3.72 -3.73 6.74
C VAL A 82 -3.64 -4.30 8.14
N ASN A 83 -4.77 -4.54 8.81
CA ASN A 83 -4.78 -5.15 10.14
C ASN A 83 -4.20 -6.57 10.10
N HIS A 84 -4.47 -7.35 9.04
CA HIS A 84 -3.85 -8.66 8.89
C HIS A 84 -2.35 -8.56 8.66
N LEU A 85 -1.92 -7.73 7.70
CA LEU A 85 -0.53 -7.64 7.25
C LEU A 85 0.39 -7.04 8.30
N LYS A 86 -0.06 -6.06 9.10
CA LYS A 86 0.72 -5.52 10.23
C LYS A 86 1.03 -6.57 11.29
N ASN A 87 0.19 -7.61 11.40
CA ASN A 87 0.31 -8.66 12.40
C ASN A 87 0.75 -10.00 11.79
N TYR A 88 1.10 -10.04 10.50
CA TYR A 88 1.56 -11.26 9.84
C TYR A 88 2.99 -11.55 10.30
N GLN A 89 3.22 -12.73 10.90
CA GLN A 89 4.51 -13.10 11.50
C GLN A 89 5.20 -14.26 10.79
N LYS A 90 4.56 -14.92 9.81
CA LYS A 90 5.14 -16.08 9.12
C LYS A 90 6.26 -15.70 8.12
N HIS A 91 6.32 -14.42 7.72
CA HIS A 91 7.25 -13.97 6.68
C HIS A 91 8.68 -13.80 7.20
N MET A 92 9.66 -13.99 6.31
CA MET A 92 11.08 -13.97 6.64
C MET A 92 11.52 -12.69 7.39
N PHE A 93 11.03 -11.52 6.96
CA PHE A 93 11.44 -10.23 7.54
C PHE A 93 10.85 -9.92 8.92
N ALA A 94 9.88 -10.70 9.41
CA ALA A 94 9.45 -10.62 10.81
C ALA A 94 10.51 -11.22 11.74
N HIS A 95 11.18 -12.29 11.29
CA HIS A 95 12.23 -12.97 12.05
C HIS A 95 13.62 -12.36 11.82
N HIS A 96 13.84 -11.81 10.63
CA HIS A 96 15.10 -11.19 10.22
C HIS A 96 14.84 -9.80 9.62
N PRO A 97 14.60 -8.78 10.48
CA PRO A 97 14.29 -7.44 10.01
C PRO A 97 15.48 -6.83 9.27
N LEU A 98 15.20 -6.18 8.14
CA LEU A 98 16.19 -5.40 7.41
C LEU A 98 16.22 -3.96 7.92
N SER A 99 17.36 -3.29 7.73
CA SER A 99 17.52 -1.86 7.99
C SER A 99 18.19 -1.18 6.81
N PHE A 100 18.04 0.13 6.70
CA PHE A 100 18.69 0.90 5.64
C PHE A 100 20.21 0.91 5.80
N GLU A 101 20.70 0.89 7.04
CA GLU A 101 22.12 0.81 7.35
C GLU A 101 22.72 -0.50 6.86
N PHE A 102 22.11 -1.63 7.25
CA PHE A 102 22.52 -2.96 6.78
C PHE A 102 22.48 -3.05 5.24
N TYR A 103 21.40 -2.55 4.63
CA TYR A 103 21.25 -2.65 3.19
C TYR A 103 22.20 -1.72 2.42
N GLY A 104 22.55 -0.57 3.01
CA GLY A 104 23.60 0.31 2.49
C GLY A 104 24.98 -0.35 2.56
N GLU A 105 25.31 -1.00 3.68
CA GLU A 105 26.55 -1.75 3.85
C GLU A 105 26.67 -2.90 2.83
N ASP A 106 25.59 -3.65 2.60
CA ASP A 106 25.50 -4.66 1.53
C ASP A 106 25.77 -4.03 0.16
N ILE A 107 25.28 -2.82 -0.09
CA ILE A 107 25.53 -2.15 -1.36
C ILE A 107 27.00 -1.80 -1.56
N GLU A 108 27.66 -1.31 -0.51
CA GLU A 108 29.04 -0.85 -0.55
C GLU A 108 30.08 -1.97 -0.53
N HIS A 109 29.79 -3.07 0.17
CA HIS A 109 30.76 -4.13 0.45
C HIS A 109 30.44 -5.46 -0.25
N ALA A 110 29.36 -5.54 -1.03
CA ALA A 110 29.08 -6.73 -1.82
C ALA A 110 30.28 -7.07 -2.72
N ARG A 111 30.78 -8.30 -2.58
CA ARG A 111 31.88 -8.85 -3.38
C ARG A 111 31.38 -9.32 -4.73
N ILE A 112 30.87 -8.38 -5.52
CA ILE A 112 30.24 -8.66 -6.82
C ILE A 112 31.24 -9.29 -7.79
N GLU A 113 32.50 -8.86 -7.74
CA GLU A 113 33.59 -9.33 -8.62
C GLU A 113 34.02 -10.77 -8.34
N ASP A 114 33.77 -11.27 -7.12
CA ASP A 114 34.15 -12.63 -6.71
C ASP A 114 33.08 -13.68 -7.08
N VAL A 115 31.94 -13.28 -7.66
CA VAL A 115 30.83 -14.18 -7.99
C VAL A 115 30.92 -14.64 -9.45
N PRO A 116 30.94 -15.95 -9.74
CA PRO A 116 30.92 -16.46 -11.10
C PRO A 116 29.63 -16.08 -11.84
N ASP A 117 29.60 -16.25 -13.16
CA ASP A 117 28.36 -16.08 -13.93
C ASP A 117 27.32 -17.13 -13.50
N LEU A 118 26.22 -16.67 -12.91
CA LEU A 118 25.11 -17.48 -12.43
C LEU A 118 23.82 -17.15 -13.19
N SER A 119 23.90 -16.46 -14.33
CA SER A 119 22.73 -16.11 -15.15
C SER A 119 22.03 -17.31 -15.80
N GLN A 120 22.68 -18.48 -15.85
CA GLN A 120 22.12 -19.72 -16.41
C GLN A 120 21.60 -19.54 -17.85
N GLU A 121 22.35 -18.82 -18.70
CA GLU A 121 22.00 -18.52 -20.11
C GLU A 121 20.75 -17.65 -20.31
N ILE A 122 20.17 -17.13 -19.23
CA ILE A 122 19.09 -16.14 -19.28
C ILE A 122 19.67 -14.75 -19.53
N ASP A 123 18.93 -13.95 -20.31
CA ASP A 123 19.28 -12.58 -20.62
C ASP A 123 19.54 -11.76 -19.33
N LYS A 124 20.75 -11.18 -19.24
CA LYS A 124 21.17 -10.39 -18.07
C LYS A 124 20.35 -9.11 -17.93
N GLU A 125 19.88 -8.54 -19.03
CA GLU A 125 18.98 -7.39 -19.01
C GLU A 125 17.64 -7.74 -18.33
N LEU A 126 17.08 -8.91 -18.64
CA LEU A 126 15.86 -9.40 -18.01
C LEU A 126 16.07 -9.64 -16.51
N LEU A 127 17.18 -10.28 -16.13
CA LEU A 127 17.52 -10.51 -14.71
C LEU A 127 17.82 -9.21 -13.96
N ALA A 128 18.31 -8.17 -14.63
CA ALA A 128 18.53 -6.87 -14.04
C ALA A 128 17.20 -6.14 -13.73
N GLU A 129 16.21 -6.24 -14.63
CA GLU A 129 14.86 -5.72 -14.36
C GLU A 129 14.16 -6.53 -13.26
N GLU A 130 14.29 -7.86 -13.26
CA GLU A 130 13.83 -8.74 -12.16
C GLU A 130 14.43 -8.30 -10.81
N LEU A 131 15.74 -8.07 -10.77
CA LEU A 131 16.43 -7.60 -9.59
C LEU A 131 15.97 -6.21 -9.16
N LYS A 132 15.68 -5.31 -10.10
CA LYS A 132 15.19 -3.95 -9.83
C LYS A 132 13.81 -3.97 -9.17
N MET A 133 12.93 -4.86 -9.63
CA MET A 133 11.62 -5.05 -9.03
C MET A 133 11.75 -5.66 -7.63
N SER A 134 12.57 -6.71 -7.49
CA SER A 134 12.93 -7.30 -6.19
C SER A 134 13.52 -6.27 -5.23
N CYS A 135 14.39 -5.38 -5.69
CA CYS A 135 15.02 -4.39 -4.84
C CYS A 135 14.08 -3.33 -4.32
N THR A 136 13.11 -2.93 -5.12
CA THR A 136 12.06 -2.00 -4.68
C THR A 136 11.22 -2.61 -3.56
N ASN A 137 10.89 -3.91 -3.66
CA ASN A 137 10.11 -4.60 -2.63
C ASN A 137 10.92 -4.92 -1.36
N VAL A 138 12.17 -5.36 -1.49
CA VAL A 138 13.04 -5.63 -0.33
C VAL A 138 13.38 -4.34 0.43
N MET A 139 13.56 -3.23 -0.27
CA MET A 139 13.85 -1.94 0.38
C MET A 139 12.69 -1.47 1.27
N LEU A 140 11.43 -1.79 0.92
CA LEU A 140 10.29 -1.54 1.81
C LEU A 140 10.41 -2.27 3.15
N GLN A 141 11.13 -3.39 3.18
CA GLN A 141 11.34 -4.19 4.39
C GLN A 141 12.32 -3.52 5.38
N CYS A 142 13.07 -2.51 4.94
CA CYS A 142 13.91 -1.66 5.79
C CYS A 142 13.09 -0.64 6.63
N LEU A 143 11.80 -0.47 6.32
CA LEU A 143 10.86 0.29 7.12
C LEU A 143 10.19 -0.62 8.15
N ASP A 144 9.84 -0.07 9.31
CA ASP A 144 8.92 -0.74 10.23
C ASP A 144 7.55 -0.94 9.56
N ALA A 145 6.78 -1.92 10.04
CA ALA A 145 5.52 -2.33 9.42
C ALA A 145 4.51 -1.17 9.27
N GLU A 146 4.48 -0.22 10.20
CA GLU A 146 3.57 0.92 10.15
C GLU A 146 4.02 1.96 9.14
N SER A 147 5.29 2.37 9.16
CA SER A 147 5.86 3.28 8.17
C SER A 147 5.79 2.71 6.76
N ARG A 148 6.02 1.40 6.61
CA ARG A 148 5.88 0.65 5.36
C ARG A 148 4.46 0.74 4.82
N CYS A 149 3.48 0.45 5.68
CA CYS A 149 2.07 0.53 5.32
C CYS A 149 1.65 1.95 4.90
N ILE A 150 2.08 2.97 5.65
CA ILE A 150 1.84 4.38 5.31
C ILE A 150 2.41 4.72 3.93
N PHE A 151 3.66 4.30 3.66
CA PHE A 151 4.34 4.57 2.39
C PHE A 151 3.63 3.91 1.21
N ILE A 152 3.25 2.63 1.34
CA ILE A 152 2.51 1.88 0.31
C ILE A 152 1.14 2.53 0.08
N LEU A 153 0.44 2.83 1.17
CA LEU A 153 -0.73 3.72 1.33
C LEU A 153 -0.74 4.86 0.31
N GLY A 154 0.17 5.80 0.56
CA GLY A 154 0.16 7.10 -0.11
C GLY A 154 0.99 7.16 -1.39
N THR A 155 1.96 6.27 -1.59
CA THR A 155 2.87 6.34 -2.75
C THR A 155 2.44 5.41 -3.87
N MET A 156 1.96 4.22 -3.52
CA MET A 156 1.66 3.16 -4.49
C MET A 156 0.16 3.05 -4.77
N PHE A 157 -0.68 3.10 -3.74
CA PHE A 157 -2.14 3.12 -3.90
C PHE A 157 -2.72 4.54 -3.99
N LYS A 158 -1.90 5.57 -3.71
CA LYS A 158 -2.27 7.00 -3.63
C LYS A 158 -3.54 7.27 -2.82
N ILE A 159 -3.70 6.55 -1.72
CA ILE A 159 -4.82 6.79 -0.80
C ILE A 159 -4.63 8.16 -0.15
N ASP A 160 -5.69 8.97 -0.17
CA ASP A 160 -5.68 10.30 0.43
C ASP A 160 -5.65 10.24 1.96
N SER A 161 -5.26 11.36 2.57
CA SER A 161 -5.05 11.41 4.02
C SER A 161 -6.28 11.13 4.88
N ARG A 162 -7.51 11.35 4.38
CA ARG A 162 -8.73 11.06 5.13
C ARG A 162 -8.99 9.57 5.16
N ILE A 163 -9.03 8.95 3.98
CA ILE A 163 -9.23 7.50 3.84
C ILE A 163 -8.09 6.74 4.52
N ALA A 164 -6.84 7.18 4.36
CA ALA A 164 -5.70 6.56 5.04
C ALA A 164 -5.79 6.69 6.57
N GLY A 165 -6.33 7.80 7.08
CA GLY A 165 -6.61 7.98 8.50
C GLY A 165 -7.64 6.98 9.03
N GLU A 166 -8.70 6.73 8.26
CA GLU A 166 -9.70 5.69 8.57
C GLU A 166 -9.10 4.27 8.52
N ILE A 167 -8.24 3.99 7.54
CA ILE A 167 -7.60 2.68 7.39
C ILE A 167 -6.63 2.40 8.55
N LEU A 168 -5.82 3.39 8.91
CA LEU A 168 -4.72 3.25 9.85
C LEU A 168 -5.07 3.66 11.29
N ASN A 169 -6.31 4.09 11.52
CA ASN A 169 -6.79 4.62 12.80
C ASN A 169 -5.90 5.76 13.34
N MET A 170 -5.65 6.77 12.51
CA MET A 170 -4.88 7.96 12.88
C MET A 170 -5.46 9.23 12.23
N THR A 171 -5.12 10.39 12.77
CA THR A 171 -5.57 11.66 12.16
C THR A 171 -4.93 11.85 10.76
N PRO A 172 -5.63 12.49 9.80
CA PRO A 172 -5.08 12.80 8.49
C PRO A 172 -3.75 13.57 8.52
N GLU A 173 -3.59 14.46 9.51
CA GLU A 173 -2.37 15.24 9.69
C GLU A 173 -1.18 14.37 10.11
N ASN A 174 -1.35 13.53 11.14
CA ASN A 174 -0.34 12.56 11.55
C ASN A 174 0.07 11.65 10.37
N TYR A 175 -0.89 11.18 9.56
CA TYR A 175 -0.60 10.40 8.35
C TYR A 175 0.29 11.17 7.36
N ARG A 176 -0.05 12.44 7.03
CA ARG A 176 0.75 13.26 6.09
C ARG A 176 2.17 13.47 6.59
N GLN A 177 2.32 13.79 7.88
CA GLN A 177 3.64 14.00 8.50
C GLN A 177 4.50 12.75 8.44
N ARG A 178 3.92 11.58 8.79
CA ARG A 178 4.62 10.29 8.71
C ARG A 178 4.96 9.91 7.27
N LEU A 179 4.02 10.06 6.35
CA LEU A 179 4.25 9.79 4.92
C LEU A 179 5.39 10.64 4.36
N SER A 180 5.42 11.94 4.68
CA SER A 180 6.50 12.84 4.29
C SER A 180 7.86 12.37 4.82
N ARG A 181 7.94 12.04 6.12
CA ARG A 181 9.19 11.52 6.73
C ARG A 181 9.64 10.21 6.08
N THR A 182 8.73 9.28 5.85
CA THR A 182 9.05 7.99 5.23
C THR A 182 9.49 8.15 3.78
N LYS A 183 8.82 9.01 3.00
CA LYS A 183 9.24 9.36 1.63
C LYS A 183 10.64 9.95 1.60
N LYS A 184 10.94 10.86 2.53
CA LYS A 184 12.27 11.46 2.65
C LYS A 184 13.33 10.40 2.94
N LYS A 185 13.11 9.53 3.94
CA LYS A 185 14.05 8.43 4.28
C LYS A 185 14.34 7.54 3.06
N MET A 186 13.30 7.18 2.32
CA MET A 186 13.44 6.37 1.11
C MET A 186 14.23 7.10 0.01
N ALA A 187 13.90 8.37 -0.24
CA ALA A 187 14.55 9.18 -1.26
C ALA A 187 16.03 9.44 -0.95
N ASP A 188 16.36 9.70 0.32
CA ASP A 188 17.73 9.92 0.77
C ASP A 188 18.57 8.65 0.54
N PHE A 189 18.05 7.47 0.91
CA PHE A 189 18.71 6.18 0.64
C PHE A 189 18.90 5.92 -0.87
N LEU A 190 17.84 6.06 -1.67
CA LEU A 190 17.93 5.85 -3.11
C LEU A 190 18.92 6.80 -3.77
N ARG A 191 18.94 8.07 -3.38
CA ARG A 191 19.89 9.06 -3.92
C ARG A 191 21.33 8.69 -3.59
N GLN A 192 21.59 8.21 -2.37
CA GLN A 192 22.92 7.86 -1.92
C GLN A 192 23.45 6.57 -2.56
N TYR A 193 22.60 5.56 -2.72
CA TYR A 193 23.06 4.21 -3.06
C TYR A 193 22.65 3.72 -4.45
N CYS A 194 21.49 4.15 -4.99
CA CYS A 194 20.93 3.62 -6.23
C CYS A 194 21.35 4.43 -7.47
N GLY A 195 22.00 3.77 -8.42
CA GLY A 195 22.44 4.35 -9.69
C GLY A 195 21.37 4.77 -10.68
N GLU A 196 20.21 4.15 -10.60
CA GLU A 196 19.06 4.43 -11.48
C GLU A 196 18.28 5.67 -11.01
N TYR A 197 18.39 6.01 -9.73
CA TYR A 197 17.63 7.10 -9.12
C TYR A 197 18.51 8.31 -8.75
N GLY A 198 19.78 8.09 -8.45
CA GLY A 198 20.75 9.12 -8.13
C GLY A 198 22.17 8.70 -8.48
N ASP A 199 23.13 9.35 -7.83
CA ASP A 199 24.56 9.17 -8.14
C ASP A 199 25.20 8.01 -7.37
N GLY A 200 24.40 7.17 -6.73
CA GLY A 200 24.88 6.04 -5.94
C GLY A 200 25.55 4.96 -6.80
N ARG A 201 26.31 4.06 -6.18
CA ARG A 201 27.13 3.04 -6.89
C ARG A 201 26.38 1.77 -7.31
N CYS A 202 25.21 1.50 -6.75
CA CYS A 202 24.45 0.30 -7.09
C CYS A 202 24.01 0.34 -8.56
N ARG A 203 24.26 -0.73 -9.31
CA ARG A 203 23.74 -0.97 -10.66
C ARG A 203 23.15 -2.37 -10.69
N CYS A 204 21.89 -2.51 -11.13
CA CYS A 204 21.22 -3.80 -11.11
C CYS A 204 21.95 -4.84 -11.96
N LYS A 205 22.42 -4.45 -13.15
CA LYS A 205 23.16 -5.33 -14.07
C LYS A 205 24.39 -5.97 -13.42
N ASP A 206 25.14 -5.18 -12.67
CA ASP A 206 26.36 -5.65 -12.02
C ASP A 206 26.04 -6.60 -10.85
N ARG A 207 24.90 -6.41 -10.18
CA ARG A 207 24.50 -7.18 -9.00
C ARG A 207 23.75 -8.48 -9.30
N VAL A 208 23.44 -8.79 -10.56
CA VAL A 208 22.64 -9.97 -10.92
C VAL A 208 23.21 -11.26 -10.30
N ASN A 209 24.48 -11.56 -10.56
CA ASN A 209 25.08 -12.81 -10.07
C ASN A 209 25.13 -12.88 -8.54
N TYR A 210 25.44 -11.76 -7.89
CA TYR A 210 25.39 -11.65 -6.43
C TYR A 210 23.98 -11.87 -5.87
N ALA A 211 22.96 -11.32 -6.52
CA ALA A 211 21.57 -11.55 -6.13
C ALA A 211 21.15 -13.02 -6.31
N VAL A 212 21.61 -13.68 -7.37
CA VAL A 212 21.38 -15.13 -7.56
C VAL A 212 22.08 -15.95 -6.47
N SER A 213 23.33 -15.63 -6.14
CA SER A 213 24.10 -16.39 -5.13
C SER A 213 23.49 -16.28 -3.74
N CYS A 214 22.97 -15.11 -3.39
CA CYS A 214 22.21 -14.88 -2.15
C CYS A 214 20.75 -15.35 -2.21
N ARG A 215 20.34 -16.05 -3.29
CA ARG A 215 18.97 -16.57 -3.51
C ARG A 215 17.88 -15.50 -3.46
N ARG A 216 18.23 -14.27 -3.85
CA ARG A 216 17.31 -13.14 -3.92
C ARG A 216 16.45 -13.17 -5.17
N ILE A 217 16.99 -13.69 -6.27
CA ILE A 217 16.29 -13.93 -7.53
C ILE A 217 16.67 -15.32 -8.04
N ASN A 218 15.75 -15.98 -8.75
CA ASN A 218 15.99 -17.27 -9.38
C ASN A 218 15.98 -17.12 -10.92
N PRO A 219 17.11 -17.31 -11.62
CA PRO A 219 17.17 -17.16 -13.07
C PRO A 219 16.22 -18.09 -13.84
N LEU A 220 15.99 -19.30 -13.35
CA LEU A 220 15.13 -20.29 -14.00
C LEU A 220 13.64 -20.05 -13.69
N GLU A 221 13.35 -19.30 -12.64
CA GLU A 221 12.00 -19.00 -12.18
C GLU A 221 11.90 -17.54 -11.70
N PRO A 222 12.00 -16.57 -12.64
CA PRO A 222 11.82 -15.17 -12.30
C PRO A 222 10.37 -14.89 -11.92
N ASP A 223 10.17 -14.23 -10.78
CA ASP A 223 8.85 -13.94 -10.21
C ASP A 223 8.16 -12.82 -10.99
N TYR A 224 8.86 -11.68 -11.19
CA TYR A 224 8.27 -10.49 -11.80
C TYR A 224 8.16 -10.63 -13.32
N ALA A 225 9.15 -11.23 -13.98
CA ALA A 225 9.12 -11.43 -15.43
C ALA A 225 8.01 -12.40 -15.89
N LYS A 226 7.57 -13.33 -15.02
CA LYS A 226 6.43 -14.23 -15.29
C LYS A 226 5.08 -13.64 -14.86
N ALA A 227 5.09 -12.60 -14.03
CA ALA A 227 3.85 -11.96 -13.58
C ALA A 227 3.18 -11.24 -14.77
N ALA A 228 1.87 -11.39 -14.89
CA ALA A 228 1.13 -10.69 -15.93
C ALA A 228 1.14 -9.17 -15.67
N GLU A 229 1.66 -8.40 -16.62
CA GLU A 229 1.65 -6.94 -16.53
C GLU A 229 0.22 -6.40 -16.70
N ILE A 230 -0.13 -5.40 -15.90
CA ILE A 230 -1.36 -4.63 -16.11
C ILE A 230 -1.14 -3.74 -17.36
N PRO A 231 -2.05 -3.75 -18.35
CA PRO A 231 -1.88 -2.96 -19.57
C PRO A 231 -1.60 -1.48 -19.28
N LEU A 232 -0.63 -0.90 -19.99
CA LEU A 232 -0.18 0.50 -19.79
C LEU A 232 -1.34 1.50 -19.85
N GLU A 233 -2.31 1.28 -20.73
CA GLU A 233 -3.53 2.10 -20.85
C GLU A 233 -4.38 2.06 -19.57
N THR A 234 -4.44 0.91 -18.91
CA THR A 234 -5.10 0.78 -17.60
C THR A 234 -4.31 1.53 -16.52
N MET A 235 -2.98 1.49 -16.56
CA MET A 235 -2.12 2.26 -15.64
C MET A 235 -2.26 3.78 -15.85
N LEU A 236 -2.28 4.27 -17.10
CA LEU A 236 -2.41 5.69 -17.44
C LEU A 236 -3.81 6.23 -17.13
N CYS A 237 -4.85 5.46 -17.41
CA CYS A 237 -6.23 5.79 -17.04
C CYS A 237 -6.39 5.92 -15.52
N VAL A 238 -5.77 5.00 -14.77
CA VAL A 238 -5.74 5.06 -13.30
C VAL A 238 -4.99 6.30 -12.82
N LYS A 239 -3.83 6.62 -13.40
CA LYS A 239 -3.08 7.84 -13.09
C LYS A 239 -3.91 9.11 -13.36
N ASN A 240 -4.52 9.23 -14.53
CA ASN A 240 -5.27 10.42 -14.94
C ASN A 240 -6.55 10.60 -14.09
N ALA A 241 -7.30 9.53 -13.81
CA ALA A 241 -8.49 9.60 -12.95
C ALA A 241 -8.15 9.98 -11.50
N MET A 242 -6.95 9.59 -11.03
CA MET A 242 -6.45 9.96 -9.71
C MET A 242 -5.95 11.41 -9.66
N GLU A 243 -5.40 11.93 -10.76
CA GLU A 243 -4.97 13.33 -10.92
C GLU A 243 -6.15 14.29 -11.12
N GLU A 244 -7.22 13.90 -11.83
CA GLU A 244 -8.44 14.71 -11.98
C GLU A 244 -9.17 14.94 -10.64
N MET A 245 -9.22 13.92 -9.77
CA MET A 245 -9.76 14.07 -8.41
C MET A 245 -8.89 14.95 -7.50
N ASP A 246 -7.56 14.97 -7.72
CA ASP A 246 -6.61 15.80 -6.99
C ASP A 246 -6.67 17.27 -7.43
N GLY A 247 -6.82 17.54 -8.73
CA GLY A 247 -7.01 18.88 -9.29
C GLY A 247 -8.21 19.61 -8.66
N LEU A 248 -9.34 18.92 -8.55
CA LEU A 248 -10.53 19.48 -7.90
C LEU A 248 -10.33 19.75 -6.39
N SER A 249 -9.51 18.94 -5.69
CA SER A 249 -9.19 19.18 -4.27
C SER A 249 -8.27 20.40 -4.08
N GLN A 250 -7.35 20.65 -5.02
CA GLN A 250 -6.50 21.85 -5.02
C GLN A 250 -7.29 23.10 -5.42
N ASP A 251 -8.27 22.96 -6.31
CA ASP A 251 -9.17 24.06 -6.67
C ASP A 251 -9.97 24.56 -5.47
N PHE A 252 -10.29 23.74 -4.47
CA PHE A 252 -10.94 24.22 -3.24
C PHE A 252 -9.96 24.66 -2.13
N SER A 253 -8.65 24.63 -2.37
CA SER A 253 -7.63 25.06 -1.38
C SER A 253 -7.68 26.57 -1.07
N PHE A 254 -8.31 27.38 -1.94
CA PHE A 254 -8.56 28.80 -1.67
C PHE A 254 -9.70 29.03 -0.67
N LEU A 255 -10.55 28.03 -0.42
CA LEU A 255 -11.60 28.12 0.58
C LEU A 255 -10.96 28.00 1.97
N LYS A 256 -10.76 29.16 2.61
CA LYS A 256 -10.31 29.21 4.01
C LYS A 256 -11.36 28.52 4.90
N PRO A 257 -10.97 27.52 5.72
CA PRO A 257 -11.84 27.04 6.77
C PRO A 257 -11.96 28.15 7.83
N TYR A 258 -13.19 28.62 8.10
CA TYR A 258 -13.46 29.61 9.13
C TYR A 258 -13.97 28.89 10.38
N GLU A 259 -13.38 29.21 11.53
CA GLU A 259 -13.98 28.82 12.80
C GLU A 259 -15.32 29.56 13.01
N SER A 260 -16.23 28.92 13.74
CA SER A 260 -17.41 29.63 14.24
C SER A 260 -16.97 30.78 15.16
N PRO A 261 -17.50 32.00 14.98
CA PRO A 261 -17.16 33.12 15.86
C PRO A 261 -17.47 32.80 17.33
N GLU A 262 -16.71 33.38 18.27
CA GLU A 262 -16.91 33.13 19.71
C GLU A 262 -18.35 33.42 20.18
N ARG A 263 -19.07 34.36 19.55
CA ARG A 263 -20.50 34.58 19.81
C ARG A 263 -21.38 33.35 19.53
N THR A 264 -21.05 32.56 18.51
CA THR A 264 -21.80 31.36 18.13
C THR A 264 -21.47 30.21 19.08
N LYS A 265 -20.21 30.09 19.50
CA LYS A 265 -19.80 29.15 20.55
C LYS A 265 -20.44 29.51 21.90
N HIS A 266 -20.53 30.80 22.24
CA HIS A 266 -21.20 31.30 23.43
C HIS A 266 -22.71 31.06 23.39
N PHE A 267 -23.37 31.38 22.27
CA PHE A 267 -24.80 31.12 22.08
C PHE A 267 -25.14 29.63 22.21
N LEU A 268 -24.30 28.74 21.66
CA LEU A 268 -24.48 27.29 21.85
C LEU A 268 -24.32 26.87 23.31
N ARG A 269 -23.36 27.44 24.05
CA ARG A 269 -23.23 27.20 25.50
C ARG A 269 -24.44 27.70 26.27
N GLU A 270 -24.92 28.91 25.97
CA GLU A 270 -26.12 29.46 26.61
C GLU A 270 -27.38 28.64 26.31
N ILE A 271 -27.52 28.11 25.09
CA ILE A 271 -28.61 27.17 24.77
C ILE A 271 -28.47 25.90 25.60
N LEU A 272 -27.27 25.30 25.66
CA LEU A 272 -27.02 24.07 26.41
C LEU A 272 -27.20 24.25 27.93
N ASP A 273 -26.92 25.45 28.44
CA ASP A 273 -27.06 25.83 29.85
C ASP A 273 -28.45 26.42 30.17
N SER A 274 -29.31 26.62 29.15
CA SER A 274 -30.66 27.15 29.35
C SER A 274 -31.59 26.12 29.99
N ALA A 275 -32.54 26.61 30.77
CA ALA A 275 -33.60 25.79 31.37
C ALA A 275 -34.44 25.00 30.33
N GLN A 276 -34.44 25.44 29.06
CA GLN A 276 -35.15 24.77 27.97
C GLN A 276 -34.43 23.50 27.47
N PHE A 277 -33.11 23.42 27.64
CA PHE A 277 -32.33 22.22 27.29
C PHE A 277 -32.30 21.19 28.43
N SER A 278 -32.52 21.63 29.67
CA SER A 278 -32.67 20.75 30.84
C SER A 278 -33.85 19.78 30.68
N VAL A 279 -34.93 20.21 30.01
CA VAL A 279 -36.12 19.38 29.74
C VAL A 279 -35.83 18.20 28.80
N ILE A 280 -34.82 18.32 27.92
CA ILE A 280 -34.40 17.25 26.99
C ILE A 280 -33.49 16.22 27.69
N LYS A 281 -32.85 16.57 28.81
CA LYS A 281 -32.03 15.64 29.60
C LYS A 281 -32.85 14.75 30.53
N ASP A 282 -34.05 15.19 30.91
CA ASP A 282 -34.95 14.49 31.84
C ASP A 282 -36.17 13.83 31.15
N SER A 283 -36.15 13.70 29.81
CA SER A 283 -37.10 12.89 29.01
C SER A 283 -36.41 11.68 28.39
#